data_AF-A0A1D1VIV2-F1
#
_entry.id   AF-A0A1D1VIV2-F1
#
_cell.length_a   1.000
_cell.length_b   1.000
_cell.length_c   1.000
_cell.angle_alpha   90.00
_cell.angle_beta   90.00
_cell.angle_gamma   90.00
#
_symmetry.space_group_name_H-M   'P 1'
#
loop_
_entity.id
_entity.type
_entity.pdbx_description
1 polymer ?
#
loop_
_entity_poly.entity_id
_entity_poly.type
_entity_poly.pdbx_seq_one_letter_code
_entity_poly.pdbx_strand_id
1 'polypeptide(L)'
;MSDDVWKQATLPVGKGGLGIRRAEQIALPAYLASIYSARRLVSEMVADFDVDDLCADELASWSVQSGTEPPIAALRGVQRVWG
;
A
#
# COMPACT_ATOMS: atom_id res chain seq x y z
N MET A 1 -8.65 12.06 -22.44
CA MET A 1 -7.69 10.98 -22.78
C MET A 1 -8.48 9.77 -23.20
N SER A 2 -8.06 9.04 -24.23
CA SER A 2 -8.69 7.75 -24.56
C SER A 2 -8.19 6.66 -23.62
N ASP A 3 -8.98 5.59 -23.47
CA ASP A 3 -8.65 4.45 -22.60
C ASP A 3 -7.35 3.76 -23.02
N ASP A 4 -7.03 3.74 -24.32
CA ASP A 4 -5.80 3.17 -24.84
C ASP A 4 -4.55 3.94 -24.39
N VAL A 5 -4.62 5.28 -24.38
CA VAL A 5 -3.53 6.14 -23.90
C VAL A 5 -3.32 5.94 -22.40
N TRP A 6 -4.41 5.81 -21.64
CA TRP A 6 -4.32 5.52 -20.21
C TRP A 6 -3.71 4.13 -19.95
N LYS A 7 -4.17 3.11 -20.67
CA LYS A 7 -3.64 1.75 -20.57
C LYS A 7 -2.15 1.69 -20.87
N GLN A 8 -1.69 2.36 -21.94
CA GLN A 8 -0.27 2.45 -22.27
C GLN A 8 0.54 3.22 -21.21
N ALA A 9 -0.01 4.30 -20.67
CA ALA A 9 0.63 5.07 -19.60
C ALA A 9 0.80 4.24 -18.31
N THR A 10 -0.18 3.40 -17.97
CA THR A 10 -0.15 2.56 -16.76
C THR A 10 0.71 1.31 -16.86
N LEU A 11 1.13 0.91 -18.07
CA LEU A 11 2.01 -0.26 -18.24
C LEU A 11 3.34 -0.03 -17.50
N PRO A 12 3.92 -1.08 -16.86
CA PRO A 12 5.24 -0.98 -16.26
C PRO A 12 6.30 -0.52 -17.27
N VAL A 13 7.31 0.22 -16.80
CA VAL A 13 8.43 0.69 -17.62
C VAL A 13 9.14 -0.48 -18.31
N GLY A 14 9.31 -1.61 -17.61
CA GLY A 14 9.90 -2.84 -18.19
C GLY A 14 9.05 -3.49 -19.30
N LYS A 15 7.81 -3.05 -19.51
CA LYS A 15 6.92 -3.47 -20.59
C LYS A 15 6.67 -2.35 -21.61
N GLY A 16 7.48 -1.30 -21.62
CA GLY A 16 7.39 -0.19 -22.56
C GLY A 16 6.32 0.88 -22.23
N GLY A 17 5.79 0.88 -21.01
CA GLY A 17 4.88 1.91 -20.52
C GLY A 17 5.57 2.99 -19.67
N LEU A 18 4.79 3.90 -19.10
CA LEU A 18 5.29 4.99 -18.23
C LEU A 18 5.22 4.65 -16.74
N GLY A 19 4.56 3.55 -16.36
CA GLY A 19 4.37 3.15 -14.97
C GLY A 19 3.50 4.10 -14.15
N ILE A 20 2.66 4.91 -14.81
CA ILE A 20 1.78 5.86 -14.12
C ILE A 20 0.72 5.08 -13.34
N ARG A 21 0.50 5.45 -12.08
CA ARG A 21 -0.61 4.93 -11.26
C ARG A 21 -1.51 6.07 -10.85
N ARG A 22 -2.79 5.76 -10.64
CA ARG A 22 -3.72 6.73 -10.06
C ARG A 22 -3.38 6.95 -8.59
N ALA A 23 -3.64 8.15 -8.09
CA ALA A 23 -3.44 8.48 -6.68
C ALA A 23 -4.18 7.49 -5.75
N GLU A 24 -5.41 7.11 -6.11
CA GLU A 24 -6.22 6.10 -5.40
C GLU A 24 -5.52 4.72 -5.30
N GLN A 25 -4.72 4.34 -6.29
CA GLN A 25 -4.00 3.06 -6.31
C GLN A 25 -2.73 3.07 -5.45
N ILE A 26 -2.21 4.25 -5.09
CA ILE A 26 -0.98 4.39 -4.30
C ILE A 26 -1.24 4.90 -2.88
N ALA A 27 -2.37 5.59 -2.65
CA ALA A 27 -2.68 6.21 -1.38
C ALA A 27 -2.81 5.18 -0.26
N LEU A 28 -3.62 4.14 -0.47
CA LEU A 28 -3.84 3.08 0.52
C LEU A 28 -2.56 2.29 0.85
N PRO A 29 -1.80 1.75 -0.13
CA PRO A 29 -0.55 1.04 0.19
C PRO A 29 0.52 1.96 0.80
N ALA A 30 0.59 3.24 0.41
CA ALA A 30 1.50 4.20 1.03
C ALA A 30 1.10 4.52 2.48
N TYR A 31 -0.19 4.69 2.76
CA TYR A 31 -0.72 4.88 4.11
C TYR A 31 -0.37 3.68 5.01
N LEU A 32 -0.67 2.46 4.56
CA LEU A 32 -0.35 1.23 5.29
C LEU A 32 1.17 1.12 5.54
N ALA A 33 2.00 1.32 4.52
CA ALA A 33 3.44 1.31 4.72
C ALA A 33 3.93 2.35 5.74
N SER A 34 3.38 3.56 5.67
CA SER A 34 3.73 4.66 6.57
C SER A 34 3.37 4.32 8.02
N ILE A 35 2.14 3.87 8.28
CA ILE A 35 1.67 3.62 9.65
C ILE A 35 2.41 2.43 10.29
N TYR A 36 2.65 1.36 9.53
CA TYR A 36 3.44 0.23 10.00
C TYR A 36 4.92 0.58 10.23
N SER A 37 5.47 1.53 9.45
CA SER A 37 6.84 2.03 9.70
C SER A 37 6.92 2.84 11.00
N ALA A 38 5.85 3.56 11.34
CA ALA A 38 5.76 4.38 12.54
C ALA A 38 5.46 3.57 13.81
N ARG A 39 4.91 2.35 13.67
CA ARG A 39 4.53 1.45 14.78
C ARG A 39 5.55 1.42 15.91
N ARG A 40 6.84 1.19 15.61
CA ARG A 40 7.88 1.09 16.63
C ARG A 40 7.95 2.34 17.51
N LEU A 41 7.96 3.52 16.89
CA LEU A 41 8.05 4.80 17.60
C LEU A 41 6.78 5.08 18.41
N VAL A 42 5.60 4.77 17.84
CA VAL A 42 4.32 4.99 18.52
C VAL A 42 4.19 4.06 19.74
N SER A 43 4.59 2.79 19.61
CA SER A 43 4.59 1.83 20.73
C SER A 43 5.55 2.22 21.87
N GLU A 44 6.56 3.05 21.63
CA GLU A 44 7.43 3.59 22.68
C GLU A 44 6.75 4.74 23.45
N MET A 45 5.75 5.40 22.85
CA MET A 45 5.04 6.55 23.43
C MET A 45 3.70 6.17 24.06
N VAL A 46 3.03 5.17 23.50
CA VAL A 46 1.68 4.75 23.88
C VAL A 46 1.69 3.27 24.22
N ALA A 47 1.41 2.95 25.49
CA ALA A 47 1.22 1.57 25.94
C ALA A 47 0.03 0.94 25.21
N ASP A 48 0.13 -0.36 24.93
CA ASP A 48 -0.91 -1.17 24.29
C ASP A 48 -1.36 -0.67 22.91
N PHE A 49 -0.49 0.06 22.19
CA PHE A 49 -0.76 0.47 20.81
C PHE A 49 -0.79 -0.75 19.87
N ASP A 50 -1.98 -1.10 19.40
CA ASP A 50 -2.21 -2.12 18.38
C ASP A 50 -2.44 -1.48 17.00
N VAL A 51 -1.41 -1.51 16.17
CA VAL A 51 -1.50 -1.00 14.80
C VAL A 51 -2.33 -1.90 13.89
N ASP A 52 -2.41 -3.21 14.19
CA ASP A 52 -3.13 -4.17 13.35
C ASP A 52 -4.65 -3.99 13.54
N ASP A 53 -5.09 -3.72 14.78
CA ASP A 53 -6.48 -3.33 15.07
C ASP A 53 -6.83 -1.98 14.42
N LEU A 54 -5.96 -0.98 14.57
CA LEU A 54 -6.16 0.35 13.96
C LEU A 54 -6.31 0.30 12.44
N CYS A 55 -5.60 -0.62 11.77
CA CYS A 55 -5.58 -0.72 10.30
C CYS A 55 -6.45 -1.85 9.74
N ALA A 56 -7.33 -2.46 10.54
CA ALA A 56 -8.08 -3.65 10.15
C ALA A 56 -8.93 -3.41 8.89
N ASP A 57 -9.61 -2.26 8.81
CA ASP A 57 -10.46 -1.89 7.68
C ASP A 57 -9.63 -1.60 6.42
N GLU A 58 -8.50 -0.90 6.57
CA GLU A 58 -7.60 -0.59 5.47
C GLU A 58 -6.89 -1.83 4.93
N LEU A 59 -6.52 -2.78 5.79
CA LEU A 59 -6.00 -4.08 5.39
C LEU A 59 -7.02 -4.86 4.58
N ALA A 60 -8.27 -4.93 5.06
CA ALA A 60 -9.35 -5.62 4.36
C ALA A 60 -9.61 -4.98 2.99
N SER A 61 -9.66 -3.64 2.94
CA SER A 61 -9.83 -2.87 1.70
C SER A 61 -8.68 -3.11 0.73
N TRP A 62 -7.44 -3.14 1.21
CA TRP A 62 -6.28 -3.39 0.36
C TRP A 62 -6.29 -4.82 -0.20
N SER A 63 -6.62 -5.84 0.61
CA SER A 63 -6.71 -7.23 0.15
C SER A 63 -7.75 -7.40 -0.96
N VAL A 64 -8.89 -6.72 -0.84
CA VAL A 64 -9.94 -6.71 -1.88
C VAL A 64 -9.45 -6.03 -3.16
N GLN A 65 -8.73 -4.91 -3.06
CA GLN A 65 -8.23 -4.17 -4.21
C GLN A 65 -7.06 -4.85 -4.92
N SER A 66 -6.15 -5.47 -4.16
CA SER A 66 -4.94 -6.12 -4.68
C SER A 66 -5.20 -7.54 -5.17
N GLY A 67 -6.23 -8.21 -4.63
CA GLY A 67 -6.48 -9.64 -4.87
C GLY A 67 -5.40 -10.54 -4.26
N THR A 68 -4.61 -10.02 -3.32
CA THR A 68 -3.50 -10.73 -2.68
C THR A 68 -3.57 -10.59 -1.16
N GLU A 69 -2.98 -11.56 -0.46
CA GLU A 69 -2.85 -11.51 1.00
C GLU A 69 -1.88 -10.39 1.43
N PRO A 70 -2.13 -9.69 2.55
CA PRO A 70 -1.22 -8.68 3.07
C PRO A 70 0.21 -9.21 3.27
N PRO A 71 1.22 -8.35 3.12
CA PRO A 71 2.59 -8.72 3.43
C PRO A 71 2.73 -9.24 4.86
N ILE A 72 3.73 -10.09 5.09
CA ILE A 72 4.08 -10.56 6.43
C ILE A 72 4.32 -9.36 7.36
N ALA A 73 3.90 -9.47 8.62
CA ALA A 73 3.89 -8.35 9.57
C ALA A 73 5.24 -7.61 9.66
N ALA A 74 6.36 -8.33 9.62
CA ALA A 74 7.70 -7.75 9.69
C ALA A 74 8.07 -6.84 8.51
N LEU A 75 7.42 -7.01 7.35
CA LEU A 75 7.70 -6.25 6.13
C LEU A 75 6.65 -5.18 5.84
N ARG A 76 5.57 -5.09 6.62
CA ARG A 76 4.46 -4.15 6.39
C ARG A 76 4.89 -2.68 6.42
N GLY A 77 6.01 -2.34 7.08
CA GLY A 77 6.57 -0.99 7.04
C GLY A 77 7.29 -0.62 5.72
N VAL A 78 7.44 -1.56 4.78
CA VAL A 78 8.18 -1.36 3.53
C VAL A 78 7.21 -1.10 2.37
N GLN A 79 7.16 0.12 1.85
CA GLN A 79 6.21 0.48 0.78
C GLN A 79 6.30 -0.44 -0.45
N ARG A 80 7.52 -0.85 -0.84
CA ARG A 80 7.74 -1.70 -2.01
C ARG A 80 7.04 -3.06 -1.95
N VAL A 81 6.70 -3.56 -0.76
CA VAL A 81 6.02 -4.87 -0.64
C VAL A 81 4.50 -4.77 -0.85
N TRP A 82 3.94 -3.57 -0.95
CA TRP A 82 2.51 -3.33 -1.09
C TRP A 82 2.00 -3.20 -2.54
N GLY A 83 2.78 -3.69 -3.51
CA GLY A 83 2.41 -3.79 -4.94
C GLY A 83 2.98 -2.72 -5.88
#